data_AF-A0A6J1QA28-F1
#
_entry.id   AF-A0A6J1QA28-F1
#
_cell.length_a   1.000
_cell.length_b   1.000
_cell.length_c   1.000
_cell.angle_alpha   90.00
_cell.angle_beta   90.00
_cell.angle_gamma   90.00
#
_symmetry.space_group_name_H-M   'P 1'
#
loop_
_entity.id
_entity.type
_entity.pdbx_description
1 polymer ?
#
loop_
_entity_poly.entity_id
_entity_poly.type
_entity_poly.pdbx_seq_one_letter_code
_entity_poly.pdbx_strand_id
1 'polypeptide(L)'
;MRTTEEHFGIILDYSEHHSELITNKFVGARGKENLHRQWQELVDVLNALQTETRTVKQWKQVVADWKCRVKKQYAELKKDFTATGGGVPVMENLTDQEIRLLNIMGMTAADGDEGLQEYGLEFEETDEVIEVLSAEDTESPGTSQNKRPRSASLPNHSESSSQRARLSSELVDSISEMNNKSLSVLNDINGNLKRIADCLEIIVKRAFPE
;
A
#
# COMPACT_ATOMS: atom_id res chain seq x y z
N MET A 1 -23.83 -1.61 -16.25
CA MET A 1 -23.11 -2.84 -16.62
C MET A 1 -21.97 -3.08 -15.63
N ARG A 2 -21.83 -4.31 -15.10
CA ARG A 2 -20.93 -4.61 -13.96
C ARG A 2 -19.56 -5.07 -14.46
N THR A 3 -18.48 -4.52 -13.91
CA THR A 3 -17.12 -5.04 -14.15
C THR A 3 -17.06 -6.50 -13.67
N THR A 4 -16.60 -7.42 -14.52
CA THR A 4 -16.50 -8.85 -14.20
C THR A 4 -15.14 -9.20 -13.60
N GLU A 5 -15.04 -10.38 -13.00
CA GLU A 5 -13.81 -10.94 -12.41
C GLU A 5 -12.66 -11.06 -13.42
N GLU A 6 -12.98 -11.34 -14.68
CA GLU A 6 -12.01 -11.44 -15.77
C GLU A 6 -11.29 -10.11 -16.04
N HIS A 7 -12.00 -8.99 -15.95
CA HIS A 7 -11.38 -7.66 -16.08
C HIS A 7 -10.39 -7.38 -14.95
N PHE A 8 -10.72 -7.79 -13.73
CA PHE A 8 -9.81 -7.66 -12.60
C PHE A 8 -8.57 -8.56 -12.78
N GLY A 9 -8.72 -9.74 -13.36
CA GLY A 9 -7.61 -10.61 -13.75
C GLY A 9 -6.65 -9.91 -14.72
N ILE A 10 -7.16 -9.35 -15.81
CA ILE A 10 -6.34 -8.63 -16.80
C ILE A 10 -5.63 -7.43 -16.18
N ILE A 11 -6.33 -6.66 -15.34
CA ILE A 11 -5.73 -5.52 -14.64
C ILE A 11 -4.58 -5.99 -13.75
N LEU A 12 -4.78 -7.08 -13.00
CA LEU A 12 -3.75 -7.65 -12.13
C LEU A 12 -2.54 -8.11 -12.93
N ASP A 13 -2.74 -8.94 -13.96
CA ASP A 13 -1.66 -9.51 -14.77
C ASP A 13 -0.80 -8.42 -15.43
N TYR A 14 -1.44 -7.34 -15.90
CA TYR A 14 -0.71 -6.18 -16.41
C TYR A 14 0.03 -5.44 -15.28
N SER A 15 -0.61 -5.24 -14.13
CA SER A 15 -0.03 -4.51 -12.99
C SER A 15 1.09 -5.23 -12.25
N GLU A 16 1.23 -6.56 -12.41
CA GLU A 16 2.39 -7.30 -11.88
C GLU A 16 3.71 -6.84 -12.50
N HIS A 17 3.67 -6.42 -13.76
CA HIS A 17 4.82 -5.86 -14.48
C HIS A 17 4.87 -4.33 -14.42
N HIS A 18 3.75 -3.70 -14.04
CA HIS A 18 3.53 -2.26 -14.07
C HIS A 18 2.83 -1.77 -12.79
N SER A 19 3.49 -1.99 -11.65
CA SER A 19 2.95 -1.66 -10.32
C SER A 19 2.52 -0.18 -10.16
N GLU A 20 3.09 0.73 -10.97
CA GLU A 20 2.74 2.15 -11.02
C GLU A 20 1.26 2.40 -11.35
N LEU A 21 0.60 1.49 -12.07
CA LEU A 21 -0.83 1.59 -12.38
C LEU A 21 -1.70 1.54 -11.13
N ILE A 22 -1.32 0.70 -10.16
CA ILE A 22 -2.06 0.48 -8.93
C ILE A 22 -1.56 1.41 -7.82
N THR A 23 -0.24 1.56 -7.70
CA THR A 23 0.40 2.33 -6.63
C THR A 23 0.39 3.83 -6.90
N ASN A 24 0.28 4.25 -8.17
CA ASN A 24 0.47 5.63 -8.62
C ASN A 24 1.85 6.22 -8.22
N LYS A 25 2.82 5.35 -7.92
CA LYS A 25 4.21 5.72 -7.61
C LYS A 25 5.02 5.56 -8.89
N PHE A 26 5.57 6.65 -9.41
CA PHE A 26 6.41 6.63 -10.61
C PHE A 26 7.70 7.40 -10.37
N VAL A 27 8.77 6.96 -11.04
CA VAL A 27 10.10 7.52 -10.89
C VAL A 27 10.46 8.35 -12.13
N GLY A 28 10.98 9.55 -11.91
CA GLY A 28 11.51 10.42 -12.95
C GLY A 28 10.50 11.36 -13.61
N ALA A 29 11.03 12.31 -14.38
CA ALA A 29 10.25 13.43 -14.95
C ALA A 29 9.17 13.01 -15.95
N ARG A 30 9.36 11.86 -16.63
CA ARG A 30 8.40 11.32 -17.62
C ARG A 30 7.44 10.28 -17.03
N GLY A 31 7.44 10.05 -15.72
CA GLY A 31 6.63 9.00 -15.10
C GLY A 31 5.13 9.18 -15.34
N LYS A 32 4.62 10.42 -15.31
CA LYS A 32 3.20 10.71 -15.59
C LYS A 32 2.80 10.40 -17.05
N GLU A 33 3.68 10.72 -18.00
CA GLU A 33 3.48 10.42 -19.43
C GLU A 33 3.47 8.90 -19.67
N ASN A 34 4.45 8.20 -19.09
CA ASN A 34 4.53 6.74 -19.18
C ASN A 34 3.31 6.05 -18.55
N LEU A 35 2.86 6.53 -17.38
CA LEU A 35 1.67 6.02 -16.72
C LEU A 35 0.43 6.23 -17.58
N HIS A 36 0.29 7.39 -18.23
CA HIS A 36 -0.81 7.65 -19.15
C HIS A 36 -0.80 6.67 -20.34
N ARG A 37 0.37 6.43 -20.93
CA ARG A 37 0.53 5.46 -22.03
C ARG A 37 0.15 4.04 -21.61
N GLN A 38 0.64 3.56 -20.46
CA GLN A 38 0.31 2.23 -19.95
C GLN A 38 -1.19 2.07 -19.69
N TRP A 39 -1.82 3.11 -19.12
CA TRP A 39 -3.27 3.10 -18.94
C TRP A 39 -4.01 3.02 -20.28
N GLN A 40 -3.53 3.70 -21.32
CA GLN A 40 -4.14 3.64 -22.64
C GLN A 40 -4.06 2.22 -23.22
N GLU A 41 -2.87 1.61 -23.19
CA GLU A 41 -2.65 0.23 -23.65
C GLU A 41 -3.55 -0.76 -22.91
N LEU A 42 -3.62 -0.66 -21.58
CA LEU A 42 -4.47 -1.53 -20.76
C LEU A 42 -5.96 -1.36 -21.11
N VAL A 43 -6.42 -0.13 -21.32
CA VAL A 43 -7.81 0.13 -21.68
C VAL A 43 -8.16 -0.43 -23.05
N ASP A 44 -7.24 -0.38 -24.01
CA ASP A 44 -7.47 -0.97 -25.33
C ASP A 44 -7.67 -2.49 -25.22
N VAL A 45 -6.88 -3.17 -24.38
CA VAL A 45 -7.05 -4.61 -24.08
C VAL A 45 -8.38 -4.89 -23.38
N LEU A 46 -8.73 -4.10 -22.36
CA LEU A 46 -9.97 -4.29 -21.60
C LEU A 46 -11.22 -4.02 -22.44
N ASN A 47 -11.17 -3.02 -23.32
CA ASN A 47 -12.28 -2.70 -24.21
C ASN A 47 -12.40 -3.71 -25.35
N ALA A 48 -11.32 -4.37 -25.78
CA ALA A 48 -11.41 -5.45 -26.76
C ALA A 48 -12.23 -6.66 -26.27
N LEU A 49 -12.32 -6.86 -24.96
CA LEU A 49 -13.14 -7.90 -24.33
C LEU A 49 -14.62 -7.52 -24.22
N GLN A 50 -14.96 -6.22 -24.27
CA GLN A 50 -16.32 -5.72 -24.05
C GLN A 50 -16.98 -5.22 -25.34
N THR A 51 -18.31 -5.34 -25.38
CA THR A 51 -19.13 -4.71 -26.43
C THR A 51 -19.20 -3.18 -26.28
N GLU A 52 -19.06 -2.68 -25.04
CA GLU A 52 -19.08 -1.24 -24.73
C GLU A 52 -17.67 -0.75 -24.36
N THR A 53 -17.24 0.34 -25.00
CA THR A 53 -15.93 0.94 -24.74
C THR A 53 -15.99 1.88 -23.54
N ARG A 54 -15.07 1.73 -22.59
CA ARG A 54 -14.88 2.68 -21.49
C ARG A 54 -13.61 3.51 -21.69
N THR A 55 -13.63 4.74 -21.20
CA THR A 55 -12.47 5.62 -21.21
C THR A 55 -11.46 5.24 -20.11
N VAL A 56 -10.21 5.70 -20.26
CA VAL A 56 -9.17 5.60 -19.21
C VAL A 56 -9.66 6.13 -17.87
N LYS A 57 -10.39 7.23 -17.85
CA LYS A 57 -10.94 7.81 -16.61
C LYS A 57 -11.88 6.84 -15.90
N GLN A 58 -12.78 6.19 -16.64
CA GLN A 58 -13.72 5.22 -16.09
C GLN A 58 -13.02 3.97 -15.57
N TRP A 59 -12.02 3.46 -16.29
CA TRP A 59 -11.24 2.31 -15.82
C TRP A 59 -10.42 2.62 -14.57
N LYS A 60 -9.82 3.81 -14.48
CA LYS A 60 -9.18 4.29 -13.25
C LYS A 60 -10.13 4.33 -12.07
N GLN A 61 -11.36 4.78 -12.29
CA GLN A 61 -12.39 4.80 -11.24
C GLN A 61 -12.76 3.38 -10.79
N VAL A 62 -12.94 2.44 -11.73
CA VAL A 62 -13.18 1.02 -11.41
C VAL A 62 -12.08 0.45 -10.53
N VAL A 63 -10.81 0.72 -10.86
CA VAL A 63 -9.68 0.26 -10.05
C VAL A 63 -9.65 0.94 -8.68
N ALA A 64 -9.95 2.24 -8.60
CA ALA A 64 -10.03 2.96 -7.33
C ALA A 64 -11.11 2.37 -6.41
N ASP A 65 -12.32 2.16 -6.93
CA ASP A 65 -13.44 1.57 -6.19
C ASP A 65 -13.09 0.14 -5.72
N TRP A 66 -12.45 -0.64 -6.58
CA TRP A 66 -12.01 -1.99 -6.24
C TRP A 66 -10.97 -1.99 -5.11
N LYS A 67 -9.97 -1.11 -5.17
CA LYS A 67 -8.99 -0.93 -4.08
C LYS A 67 -9.67 -0.57 -2.76
N CYS A 68 -10.62 0.36 -2.78
CA CYS A 68 -11.38 0.76 -1.58
C CYS A 68 -12.14 -0.42 -0.98
N ARG A 69 -12.81 -1.21 -1.83
CA ARG A 69 -13.54 -2.42 -1.38
C ARG A 69 -12.61 -3.43 -0.72
N VAL A 70 -11.47 -3.73 -1.35
CA VAL A 70 -10.49 -4.70 -0.84
C VAL A 70 -9.86 -4.23 0.46
N LYS A 71 -9.50 -2.95 0.57
CA LYS A 71 -8.98 -2.37 1.81
C LYS A 71 -9.98 -2.48 2.96
N LYS A 72 -11.26 -2.19 2.70
CA LYS A 72 -12.32 -2.31 3.70
C LYS A 72 -12.45 -3.75 4.20
N GLN A 73 -12.50 -4.70 3.27
CA GLN A 73 -12.60 -6.12 3.61
C GLN A 73 -11.37 -6.60 4.40
N TYR A 74 -10.16 -6.19 4.00
CA TYR A 74 -8.93 -6.49 4.72
C TYR A 74 -8.92 -5.91 6.14
N ALA A 75 -9.38 -4.67 6.32
CA ALA A 75 -9.47 -4.02 7.63
C ALA A 75 -10.48 -4.72 8.56
N GLU A 76 -11.63 -5.13 8.03
CA GLU A 76 -12.63 -5.92 8.76
C GLU A 76 -12.05 -7.28 9.19
N LEU A 77 -11.37 -7.97 8.26
CA LEU A 77 -10.70 -9.24 8.56
C LEU A 77 -9.63 -9.07 9.65
N LYS A 78 -8.79 -8.04 9.57
CA LYS A 78 -7.77 -7.74 10.59
C LYS A 78 -8.40 -7.44 11.96
N LYS A 79 -9.52 -6.72 11.99
CA LYS A 79 -10.27 -6.45 13.22
C LYS A 79 -10.80 -7.75 13.85
N ASP A 80 -11.33 -8.65 13.04
CA ASP A 80 -11.84 -9.95 13.54
C ASP A 80 -10.72 -10.84 14.07
N PHE A 81 -9.55 -10.84 13.42
CA PHE A 81 -8.36 -11.57 13.91
C PHE A 81 -7.78 -11.00 15.22
N THR A 82 -7.89 -9.69 15.43
CA THR A 82 -7.37 -9.01 16.63
C THR A 82 -8.39 -8.94 17.77
N ALA A 83 -9.67 -9.21 17.48
CA ALA A 83 -10.73 -9.26 18.48
C ALA A 83 -10.53 -10.46 19.43
N THR A 84 -10.28 -10.17 20.70
CA THR A 84 -10.03 -11.18 21.76
C THR A 84 -11.29 -11.57 22.55
N GLY A 85 -12.47 -11.11 22.13
CA GLY A 85 -13.74 -11.56 22.68
C GLY A 85 -14.16 -12.86 22.01
N GLY A 86 -14.35 -13.95 22.77
CA GLY A 86 -14.51 -15.34 22.31
C GLY A 86 -15.73 -15.68 21.44
N GLY A 87 -16.10 -14.83 20.48
CA GLY A 87 -16.99 -15.16 19.37
C GLY A 87 -16.22 -15.83 18.24
N VAL A 88 -16.90 -16.70 17.50
CA VAL A 88 -16.34 -17.33 16.30
C VAL A 88 -16.15 -16.23 15.24
N PRO A 89 -14.93 -16.01 14.70
CA PRO A 89 -14.73 -15.02 13.65
C PRO A 89 -15.50 -15.45 12.40
N VAL A 90 -16.27 -14.53 11.82
CA VAL A 90 -16.94 -14.74 10.53
C VAL A 90 -15.90 -14.49 9.44
N MET A 91 -15.15 -15.52 9.07
CA MET A 91 -14.12 -15.39 8.02
C MET A 91 -14.77 -15.39 6.64
N GLU A 92 -15.12 -14.21 6.12
CA GLU A 92 -15.07 -14.02 4.67
C GLU A 92 -13.61 -13.85 4.27
N ASN A 93 -13.03 -14.89 3.66
CA ASN A 93 -11.67 -14.83 3.16
C ASN A 93 -11.59 -13.90 1.95
N LEU A 94 -10.52 -13.10 1.87
CA LEU A 94 -10.17 -12.38 0.65
C LEU A 94 -9.97 -13.38 -0.50
N THR A 95 -10.46 -13.02 -1.69
CA THR A 95 -10.21 -13.83 -2.88
C THR A 95 -8.75 -13.72 -3.33
N ASP A 96 -8.28 -14.68 -4.13
CA ASP A 96 -6.91 -14.69 -4.66
C ASP A 96 -6.55 -13.40 -5.40
N GLN A 97 -7.49 -12.85 -6.17
CA GLN A 97 -7.31 -11.57 -6.87
C GLN A 97 -7.16 -10.39 -5.91
N GLU A 98 -7.90 -10.38 -4.80
CA GLU A 98 -7.84 -9.31 -3.81
C GLU A 98 -6.55 -9.37 -2.99
N ILE A 99 -6.07 -10.57 -2.69
CA ILE A 99 -4.75 -10.79 -2.10
C ILE A 99 -3.65 -10.31 -3.05
N ARG A 100 -3.71 -10.65 -4.33
CA ARG A 100 -2.77 -10.15 -5.36
C ARG A 100 -2.77 -8.61 -5.40
N LEU A 101 -3.95 -7.99 -5.39
CA LEU A 101 -4.07 -6.53 -5.39
C LEU A 101 -3.41 -5.90 -4.15
N LEU A 102 -3.63 -6.46 -2.96
CA LEU A 102 -3.00 -6.01 -1.71
C LEU A 102 -1.48 -6.08 -1.78
N ASN A 103 -0.93 -7.17 -2.32
CA ASN A 103 0.51 -7.36 -2.49
C ASN A 103 1.11 -6.30 -3.42
N ILE A 104 0.44 -5.98 -4.54
CA ILE A 104 0.90 -4.95 -5.49
C ILE A 104 0.83 -3.54 -4.87
N MET A 105 -0.20 -3.24 -4.07
CA MET A 105 -0.29 -1.96 -3.35
C MET A 105 0.80 -1.80 -2.28
N GLY A 106 1.23 -2.91 -1.69
CA GLY A 106 2.10 -2.97 -0.52
C GLY A 106 1.30 -2.83 0.77
N MET A 107 1.68 -3.61 1.80
CA MET A 107 1.00 -3.64 3.10
C MET A 107 0.93 -2.28 3.77
N THR A 108 1.96 -1.44 3.69
CA THR A 108 1.93 -0.06 4.24
C THR A 108 0.81 0.79 3.65
N ALA A 109 0.42 0.56 2.39
CA ALA A 109 -0.70 1.28 1.78
C ALA A 109 -2.08 0.77 2.25
N ALA A 110 -2.14 -0.43 2.83
CA ALA A 110 -3.35 -1.05 3.39
C ALA A 110 -3.45 -0.84 4.91
N ASP A 111 -2.35 -1.00 5.63
CA ASP A 111 -2.25 -0.92 7.10
C ASP A 111 -2.02 0.51 7.62
N GLY A 112 -1.52 1.42 6.78
CA GLY A 112 -0.94 2.68 7.23
C GLY A 112 0.52 2.51 7.67
N ASP A 113 1.15 3.61 8.07
CA ASP A 113 2.49 3.60 8.67
C ASP A 113 2.33 3.64 10.20
N GLU A 114 2.61 2.51 10.88
CA GLU A 114 2.47 2.39 12.34
C GLU A 114 3.37 3.38 13.11
N GLY A 115 4.40 3.94 12.47
CA GLY A 115 5.28 4.95 13.08
C GLY A 115 4.73 6.38 13.03
N LEU A 116 3.64 6.62 12.30
CA LEU A 116 3.09 7.96 12.09
C LEU A 116 1.92 8.21 13.04
N GLN A 117 2.15 8.99 14.09
CA GLN A 117 1.06 9.44 14.96
C GLN A 117 0.20 10.46 14.20
N GLU A 118 -0.98 10.03 13.78
CA GLU A 118 -1.98 10.90 13.16
C GLU A 118 -2.51 11.90 14.19
N TYR A 119 -2.18 13.18 14.01
CA TYR A 119 -2.86 14.26 14.71
C TYR A 119 -4.14 14.54 13.94
N GLY A 120 -5.28 14.14 14.51
CA GLY A 120 -6.60 14.42 13.94
C GLY A 120 -6.75 15.92 13.68
N LEU A 121 -6.97 16.30 12.43
CA LEU A 121 -7.49 17.62 12.11
C LEU A 121 -8.96 17.60 12.51
N GLU A 122 -9.36 18.54 13.37
CA GLU A 122 -10.77 18.81 13.61
C GLU A 122 -11.36 19.26 12.27
N PHE A 123 -12.08 18.36 11.61
CA PHE A 123 -12.90 18.72 10.47
C PHE A 123 -14.04 19.58 11.02
N GLU A 124 -13.91 20.90 10.89
CA GLU A 124 -15.10 21.74 10.89
C GLU A 124 -15.91 21.32 9.67
N GLU A 125 -17.08 20.74 9.93
CA GLU A 125 -18.08 20.37 8.94
C GLU A 125 -18.58 21.66 8.28
N THR A 126 -17.86 22.15 7.27
CA THR A 126 -18.41 23.13 6.34
C THR A 126 -19.05 22.35 5.21
N ASP A 127 -20.38 22.36 5.17
CA ASP A 127 -21.22 21.90 4.05
C ASP A 127 -20.97 22.75 2.78
N GLU A 128 -19.75 22.72 2.23
CA GLU A 128 -19.43 23.30 0.94
C GLU A 128 -19.10 22.19 -0.06
N VAL A 129 -19.98 22.08 -1.05
CA VAL A 129 -19.84 21.24 -2.23
C VAL A 129 -18.48 21.52 -2.88
N ILE A 130 -17.59 20.53 -2.92
CA ILE A 130 -16.28 20.65 -3.59
C ILE A 130 -16.54 20.71 -5.11
N GLU A 131 -16.73 21.91 -5.63
CA GLU A 131 -16.65 22.21 -7.05
C GLU A 131 -15.15 22.23 -7.41
N VAL A 132 -14.70 21.23 -8.17
CA VAL A 132 -13.30 21.11 -8.59
C VAL A 132 -13.01 22.20 -9.61
N LEU A 133 -12.50 23.34 -9.15
CA LEU A 133 -12.11 24.46 -9.99
C LEU A 133 -10.75 24.19 -10.65
N SER A 134 -10.76 24.19 -11.98
CA SER A 134 -9.60 24.28 -12.86
C SER A 134 -8.84 25.60 -12.63
N ALA A 135 -7.52 25.51 -12.54
CA ALA A 135 -6.64 26.65 -12.29
C ALA A 135 -6.54 27.59 -13.50
N GLU A 136 -6.92 28.84 -13.30
CA GLU A 136 -6.50 29.98 -14.13
C GLU A 136 -5.96 31.10 -13.22
N ASP A 137 -4.82 31.65 -13.61
CA ASP A 137 -4.06 32.70 -12.93
C ASP A 137 -4.84 34.01 -12.80
N THR A 138 -4.76 34.72 -11.67
CA THR A 138 -4.47 36.17 -11.61
C THR A 138 -4.37 36.76 -10.19
N GLU A 139 -3.24 37.43 -9.95
CA GLU A 139 -2.94 38.63 -9.15
C GLU A 139 -3.67 38.98 -7.83
N SER A 140 -2.84 39.23 -6.81
CA SER A 140 -3.12 39.94 -5.56
C SER A 140 -3.40 41.44 -5.82
N PRO A 141 -4.21 42.16 -4.99
CA PRO A 141 -3.63 42.80 -3.79
C PRO A 141 -4.60 43.11 -2.62
N GLY A 142 -4.04 43.36 -1.41
CA GLY A 142 -4.59 44.39 -0.49
C GLY A 142 -5.01 44.01 0.94
N THR A 143 -4.07 44.13 1.89
CA THR A 143 -4.12 44.64 3.28
C THR A 143 -5.47 44.81 4.02
N SER A 144 -5.64 44.24 5.25
CA SER A 144 -5.97 45.00 6.49
C SER A 144 -6.01 44.18 7.80
N GLN A 145 -5.04 44.47 8.68
CA GLN A 145 -5.08 44.69 10.14
C GLN A 145 -5.79 43.76 11.17
N ASN A 146 -5.01 43.44 12.23
CA ASN A 146 -5.37 43.36 13.67
C ASN A 146 -6.14 42.10 14.15
N LYS A 147 -5.86 41.40 15.27
CA LYS A 147 -5.16 41.71 16.54
C LYS A 147 -4.56 40.43 17.15
N ARG A 148 -3.41 40.57 17.79
CA ARG A 148 -2.71 39.53 18.59
C ARG A 148 -3.24 39.54 20.03
N PRO A 149 -3.50 38.38 20.67
CA PRO A 149 -3.49 38.28 22.13
C PRO A 149 -2.29 37.47 22.65
N ARG A 150 -1.55 38.17 23.52
CA ARG A 150 -0.89 37.75 24.77
C ARG A 150 -0.36 36.31 24.92
N SER A 151 0.94 36.30 25.17
CA SER A 151 1.79 35.24 25.75
C SER A 151 1.12 34.44 26.86
N ALA A 152 1.04 33.12 26.66
CA ALA A 152 0.96 32.11 27.72
C ALA A 152 2.26 31.29 27.69
N SER A 153 2.89 31.16 28.86
CA SER A 153 4.19 30.51 29.05
C SER A 153 4.15 29.02 28.68
N LEU A 154 5.21 28.58 28.00
CA LEU A 154 5.49 27.18 27.63
C LEU A 154 5.70 26.29 28.85
N PRO A 155 5.15 25.06 28.90
CA PRO A 155 5.63 23.99 29.76
C PRO A 155 6.96 23.44 29.24
N ASN A 156 7.85 23.11 30.18
CA ASN A 156 9.23 22.69 29.99
C ASN A 156 9.32 21.34 29.20
N HIS A 157 10.06 21.31 28.08
CA HIS A 157 10.06 20.23 27.07
C HIS A 157 11.19 19.17 27.20
N SER A 158 11.93 19.10 28.31
CA SER A 158 13.14 18.25 28.38
C SER A 158 12.85 16.75 28.63
N GLU A 159 11.76 16.41 29.34
CA GLU A 159 11.43 15.01 29.67
C GLU A 159 10.85 14.24 28.47
N SER A 160 10.01 14.89 27.66
CA SER A 160 9.35 14.26 26.49
C SER A 160 10.36 13.88 25.38
N SER A 161 11.40 14.69 25.18
CA SER A 161 12.47 14.40 24.21
C SER A 161 13.31 13.18 24.61
N SER A 162 13.54 13.01 25.92
CA SER A 162 14.31 11.89 26.46
C SER A 162 13.53 10.57 26.40
N GLN A 163 12.21 10.60 26.60
CA GLN A 163 11.34 9.42 26.43
C GLN A 163 11.23 9.01 24.96
N ARG A 164 11.06 9.96 24.04
CA ARG A 164 11.02 9.69 22.59
C ARG A 164 12.31 9.06 22.08
N ALA A 165 13.47 9.56 22.52
CA ALA A 165 14.76 8.98 22.16
C ALA A 165 14.93 7.53 22.66
N ARG A 166 14.43 7.23 23.87
CA ARG A 166 14.48 5.87 24.44
C ARG A 166 13.59 4.90 23.68
N LEU A 167 12.32 5.26 23.42
CA LEU A 167 11.39 4.42 22.66
C LEU A 167 11.90 4.17 21.23
N SER A 168 12.46 5.20 20.59
CA SER A 168 13.07 5.05 19.26
C SER A 168 14.26 4.09 19.27
N SER A 169 15.10 4.10 20.32
CA SER A 169 16.23 3.18 20.44
C SER A 169 15.76 1.75 20.66
N GLU A 170 14.80 1.55 21.56
CA GLU A 170 14.27 0.22 21.91
C GLU A 170 13.58 -0.46 20.71
N LEU A 171 12.85 0.31 19.89
CA LEU A 171 12.29 -0.18 18.64
C LEU A 171 13.37 -0.58 17.63
N VAL A 172 14.44 0.21 17.50
CA VAL A 172 15.56 -0.09 16.60
C VAL A 172 16.29 -1.37 17.04
N ASP A 173 16.48 -1.55 18.34
CA ASP A 173 17.10 -2.75 18.89
C ASP A 173 16.25 -3.99 18.64
N SER A 174 14.93 -3.89 18.85
CA SER A 174 13.97 -4.97 18.58
C SER A 174 13.92 -5.37 17.10
N ILE A 175 13.89 -4.38 16.18
CA ILE A 175 13.94 -4.62 14.73
C ILE A 175 15.27 -5.28 14.35
N SER A 176 16.38 -4.82 14.90
CA SER A 176 17.70 -5.40 14.65
C SER A 176 17.77 -6.85 15.12
N GLU A 177 17.21 -7.16 16.29
CA GLU A 177 17.14 -8.52 16.82
C GLU A 177 16.28 -9.45 15.93
N MET A 178 15.11 -8.98 15.49
CA MET A 178 14.26 -9.73 14.56
C MET A 178 14.97 -10.00 13.23
N ASN A 179 15.66 -9.01 12.66
CA ASN A 179 16.41 -9.17 11.42
C ASN A 179 17.54 -10.19 11.57
N ASN A 180 18.26 -10.17 12.70
CA ASN A 180 19.30 -11.15 12.99
C ASN A 180 18.75 -12.57 13.12
N LYS A 181 17.59 -12.75 13.78
CA LYS A 181 16.90 -14.05 13.86
C LYS A 181 16.49 -14.54 12.46
N SER A 182 15.91 -13.68 11.65
CA SER A 182 15.53 -13.99 10.26
C SER A 182 16.74 -14.39 9.41
N LEU A 183 17.86 -13.68 9.52
CA LEU A 183 19.11 -14.01 8.83
C LEU A 183 19.65 -15.38 9.25
N SER A 184 19.54 -15.75 10.53
CA SER A 184 19.93 -17.08 11.01
C SER A 184 19.12 -18.18 10.33
N VAL A 185 17.78 -18.04 10.32
CA VAL A 185 16.88 -19.02 9.69
C VAL A 185 17.18 -19.17 8.20
N LEU A 186 17.43 -18.06 7.50
CA LEU A 186 17.79 -18.09 6.07
C LEU A 186 19.12 -18.82 5.83
N ASN A 187 20.12 -18.60 6.69
CA ASN A 187 21.39 -19.32 6.62
C ASN A 187 21.22 -20.82 6.86
N ASP A 188 20.37 -21.22 7.80
CA ASP A 188 20.05 -22.63 8.07
C ASP A 188 19.37 -23.28 6.87
N ILE A 189 18.41 -22.59 6.26
CA ILE A 189 17.73 -23.04 5.02
C ILE A 189 18.76 -23.21 3.90
N ASN A 190 19.61 -22.21 3.68
CA ASN A 190 20.65 -22.27 2.64
C ASN A 190 21.62 -23.45 2.87
N GLY A 191 21.99 -23.69 4.13
CA GLY A 191 22.80 -24.85 4.52
C GLY A 191 22.11 -26.18 4.21
N ASN A 192 20.82 -26.29 4.53
CA ASN A 192 20.02 -27.48 4.22
C ASN A 192 19.91 -27.73 2.70
N LEU A 193 19.68 -26.67 1.91
CA LEU A 193 19.64 -26.76 0.46
C LEU A 193 20.96 -27.26 -0.12
N LYS A 194 22.10 -26.77 0.40
CA LYS A 194 23.42 -27.24 -0.02
C LYS A 194 23.63 -28.73 0.28
N ARG A 195 23.22 -29.18 1.46
CA ARG A 195 23.31 -30.61 1.84
C ARG A 195 22.41 -31.48 0.97
N ILE A 196 21.22 -30.99 0.60
CA ILE A 196 20.33 -31.69 -0.34
C ILE A 196 20.99 -31.78 -1.71
N ALA A 197 21.58 -30.69 -2.22
CA ALA A 197 22.28 -30.68 -3.49
C ALA A 197 23.45 -31.69 -3.52
N ASP A 198 24.27 -31.71 -2.46
CA ASP A 198 25.38 -32.66 -2.33
C ASP A 198 24.90 -34.12 -2.31
N CYS A 199 23.81 -34.39 -1.58
CA CYS A 199 23.18 -35.72 -1.56
C CYS A 199 22.68 -36.14 -2.95
N LEU A 200 22.05 -35.24 -3.69
CA LEU A 200 21.58 -35.50 -5.05
C LEU A 200 22.74 -35.80 -6.00
N GLU A 201 23.84 -35.05 -5.92
CA GLU A 201 25.04 -35.36 -6.70
C GLU A 201 25.57 -36.76 -6.43
N ILE A 202 25.63 -37.18 -5.16
CA ILE A 202 26.08 -38.51 -4.78
C ILE A 202 25.14 -39.59 -5.33
N ILE A 203 23.82 -39.38 -5.25
CA ILE A 203 22.83 -40.31 -5.78
C ILE A 203 22.98 -40.44 -7.30
N VAL A 204 23.12 -39.32 -8.02
CA VAL A 204 23.31 -39.30 -9.47
C VAL A 204 24.60 -40.04 -9.86
N LYS A 205 25.72 -39.75 -9.19
CA LYS A 205 27.01 -40.45 -9.42
C LYS A 205 26.93 -41.96 -9.17
N ARG A 206 26.08 -42.41 -8.23
CA ARG A 206 25.87 -43.84 -7.96
C ARG A 206 24.91 -44.52 -8.94
N ALA A 207 23.88 -43.81 -9.40
CA ALA A 207 22.88 -44.34 -10.33
C ALA A 207 23.42 -44.45 -11.77
N PHE A 208 24.37 -43.59 -12.14
CA PHE A 208 25.00 -43.56 -13.46
C PHE A 208 26.53 -43.53 -13.33
N PRO A 209 27.17 -44.66 -12.96
CA PRO A 209 28.63 -44.76 -13.02
C PRO A 209 29.09 -44.70 -14.48
N GLU A 210 30.14 -43.92 -14.76
CA GLU A 210 30.81 -43.91 -16.07
C GLU A 210 31.41 -45.29 -16.43
#